data_AF-A0AAD8IID7-F1
#
_entry.id   AF-A0AAD8IID7-F1
#
_cell.length_a   1.000
_cell.length_b   1.000
_cell.length_c   1.000
_cell.angle_alpha   90.00
_cell.angle_beta   90.00
_cell.angle_gamma   90.00
#
_symmetry.space_group_name_H-M   'P 1'
#
loop_
_entity.id
_entity.type
_entity.pdbx_description
1 polymer ?
#
loop_
_entity_poly.entity_id
_entity_poly.type
_entity_poly.pdbx_seq_one_letter_code
_entity_poly.pdbx_strand_id
1 'polypeptide(L)'
;MSTSRIRDLTPFHLDTPQEISLHGEHSANESPKHPQRPGKGTIGSSCLLKVNHFVAELSGSILHKYDVLITPEVVSRATTRTVMMELIRMYKESQLGNRLPVYDGRCLYTAGHLPFEFREFTVILTDEHEAVGSAKIQKEYRIQIGRSSRTDLRHLRNYLEGNRSADDLEEALQVLETVIRQMSNMRYLPLGRSLYPLDPHGRRSLGEGLEIWRGFYQNIRPTQRGLSLNVDLSATVFIEPLPELNFVENLLDRNVVGTVLSITDCRKITTALKGVKVKTMHQGRRQVYRVSGLTSQPTIDLTLLDGSMKSLVQYFRDTYQVFIQNTQWPCLQVGNPKSPKYLPIEVCEIVEGQRHTKKLTQKQVTSLLEATCQRPIDRQAEIVEFVNSNTMKKTLTPRSLV
;
A
#
# COMPACT_ATOMS: atom_id res chain seq x y z
N MET A 1 20.40 -10.40 -47.95
CA MET A 1 21.67 -10.36 -47.18
C MET A 1 21.92 -8.94 -46.71
N SER A 2 21.74 -8.68 -45.41
CA SER A 2 22.54 -7.75 -44.60
C SER A 2 21.90 -7.72 -43.22
N THR A 3 22.48 -8.51 -42.33
CA THR A 3 22.18 -8.63 -40.92
C THR A 3 22.92 -7.52 -40.16
N SER A 4 22.21 -6.54 -39.61
CA SER A 4 22.78 -5.61 -38.63
C SER A 4 22.36 -6.03 -37.23
N ARG A 5 23.37 -6.41 -36.46
CA ARG A 5 23.35 -6.95 -35.10
C ARG A 5 22.76 -5.93 -34.12
N ILE A 6 21.75 -6.37 -33.35
CA ILE A 6 21.36 -5.72 -32.10
C ILE A 6 22.50 -6.01 -31.09
N ARG A 7 23.31 -4.99 -30.82
CA ARG A 7 24.28 -5.02 -29.72
C ARG A 7 23.55 -4.61 -28.43
N ASP A 8 23.59 -5.52 -27.46
CA ASP A 8 23.73 -5.28 -26.02
C ASP A 8 22.96 -4.11 -25.41
N LEU A 9 21.70 -4.37 -25.01
CA LEU A 9 21.04 -3.60 -23.96
C LEU A 9 21.34 -4.27 -22.62
N THR A 10 22.30 -3.72 -21.89
CA THR A 10 22.54 -4.03 -20.48
C THR A 10 21.33 -3.65 -19.63
N PRO A 11 21.03 -4.36 -18.53
CA PRO A 11 19.91 -4.04 -17.66
C PRO A 11 20.16 -2.72 -16.95
N PHE A 12 19.14 -1.85 -16.89
CA PHE A 12 19.14 -0.66 -16.04
C PHE A 12 19.46 -1.05 -14.59
N HIS A 13 20.70 -0.77 -14.15
CA HIS A 13 21.05 -0.72 -12.73
C HIS A 13 20.44 0.56 -12.15
N LEU A 14 19.58 0.39 -11.14
CA LEU A 14 19.26 1.45 -10.20
C LEU A 14 20.49 1.63 -9.31
N ASP A 15 21.36 2.57 -9.66
CA ASP A 15 22.48 2.95 -8.79
C ASP A 15 21.93 3.52 -7.48
N THR A 16 22.24 2.85 -6.39
CA THR A 16 22.26 3.41 -5.03
C THR A 16 23.23 4.59 -4.99
N PRO A 17 22.90 5.72 -4.32
CA PRO A 17 23.82 6.85 -4.26
C PRO A 17 25.10 6.46 -3.53
N GLN A 18 26.25 6.55 -4.21
CA GLN A 18 27.56 6.52 -3.57
C GLN A 18 27.75 7.81 -2.76
N GLU A 19 28.08 7.66 -1.47
CA GLU A 19 28.50 8.76 -0.62
C GLU A 19 29.84 9.32 -1.13
N ILE A 20 29.80 10.54 -1.65
CA ILE A 20 31.01 11.34 -1.92
C ILE A 20 31.25 12.19 -0.68
N SER A 21 32.28 11.85 0.09
CA SER A 21 32.76 12.66 1.21
C SER A 21 33.49 13.90 0.69
N LEU A 22 32.92 15.08 0.93
CA LEU A 22 33.59 16.37 0.72
C LEU A 22 33.89 16.98 2.09
N HIS A 23 35.15 16.87 2.52
CA HIS A 23 35.67 17.66 3.62
C HIS A 23 35.81 19.13 3.18
N GLY A 24 34.94 19.98 3.71
CA GLY A 24 35.01 21.43 3.61
C GLY A 24 34.32 22.05 4.83
N GLU A 25 35.03 22.90 5.54
CA GLU A 25 34.68 23.48 6.84
C GLU A 25 33.28 24.09 6.87
N HIS A 26 32.47 23.64 7.83
CA HIS A 26 31.07 24.03 8.00
C HIS A 26 30.95 25.41 8.70
N SER A 27 30.48 26.41 7.95
CA SER A 27 29.72 27.52 8.52
C SER A 27 28.22 27.19 8.45
N ALA A 28 27.48 27.51 9.51
CA ALA A 28 26.12 27.02 9.75
C ALA A 28 25.08 27.56 8.75
N ASN A 29 24.41 26.62 8.08
CA ASN A 29 22.97 26.55 7.77
C ASN A 29 22.28 27.69 6.97
N GLU A 30 22.62 27.84 5.69
CA GLU A 30 21.60 28.09 4.66
C GLU A 30 21.62 26.92 3.67
N SER A 31 20.48 26.25 3.49
CA SER A 31 20.32 25.24 2.42
C SER A 31 20.64 25.89 1.06
N PRO A 32 21.38 25.23 0.16
CA PRO A 32 21.75 25.83 -1.12
C PRO A 32 20.48 26.21 -1.91
N LYS A 33 20.28 27.50 -2.15
CA LYS A 33 19.15 28.03 -2.94
C LYS A 33 19.35 27.61 -4.40
N HIS A 34 18.40 26.84 -4.94
CA HIS A 34 18.42 26.47 -6.36
C HIS A 34 18.40 27.74 -7.25
N PRO A 35 19.13 27.75 -8.38
CA PRO A 35 19.15 28.90 -9.28
C PRO A 35 17.75 29.15 -9.86
N GLN A 36 17.39 30.42 -10.00
CA GLN A 36 16.14 30.79 -10.65
C GLN A 36 16.19 30.47 -12.15
N ARG A 37 15.03 30.16 -12.74
CA ARG A 37 14.91 29.90 -14.18
C ARG A 37 15.30 31.18 -14.95
N PRO A 38 16.30 31.14 -15.84
CA PRO A 38 16.81 32.33 -16.54
C PRO A 38 15.86 32.86 -17.63
N GLY A 39 14.90 32.05 -18.08
CA GLY A 39 13.93 32.42 -19.12
C GLY A 39 13.19 31.21 -19.69
N LYS A 40 12.43 31.44 -20.77
CA LYS A 40 11.79 30.38 -21.58
C LYS A 40 12.59 30.19 -22.87
N GLY A 41 12.68 28.94 -23.34
CA GLY A 41 13.30 28.66 -24.65
C GLY A 41 12.44 29.19 -25.80
N THR A 42 13.11 29.62 -26.88
CA THR A 42 12.48 30.23 -28.07
C THR A 42 12.79 29.52 -29.38
N ILE A 43 13.63 28.47 -29.34
CA ILE A 43 14.06 27.72 -30.52
C ILE A 43 13.07 26.57 -30.80
N GLY A 44 12.77 26.32 -32.08
CA GLY A 44 11.97 25.20 -32.55
C GLY A 44 10.56 25.58 -33.00
N SER A 45 9.86 24.64 -33.62
CA SER A 45 8.47 24.82 -34.05
C SER A 45 7.52 24.56 -32.89
N SER A 46 6.54 25.46 -32.69
CA SER A 46 5.50 25.29 -31.68
C SER A 46 4.59 24.10 -32.01
N CYS A 47 4.20 23.32 -31.00
CA CYS A 47 3.23 22.24 -31.14
C CYS A 47 2.34 22.15 -29.90
N LEU A 48 1.07 21.77 -30.10
CA LEU A 48 0.11 21.62 -29.01
C LEU A 48 0.32 20.27 -28.33
N LEU A 49 0.49 20.30 -27.00
CA LEU A 49 0.64 19.08 -26.20
C LEU A 49 -0.46 18.98 -25.16
N LYS A 50 -0.96 17.75 -24.97
CA LYS A 50 -1.76 17.37 -23.80
C LYS A 50 -0.85 16.65 -22.84
N VAL A 51 -0.92 17.06 -21.58
CA VAL A 51 -0.20 16.42 -20.48
C VAL A 51 -1.19 15.83 -19.50
N ASN A 52 -0.79 14.79 -18.80
CA ASN A 52 -1.58 14.10 -17.77
C ASN A 52 -1.61 14.87 -16.44
N HIS A 53 -1.71 16.20 -16.56
CA HIS A 53 -1.78 17.16 -15.49
C HIS A 53 -3.15 17.82 -15.51
N PHE A 54 -3.87 17.71 -14.39
CA PHE A 54 -5.19 18.29 -14.18
C PHE A 54 -5.04 19.52 -13.29
N VAL A 55 -5.77 20.59 -13.60
CA VAL A 55 -5.74 21.83 -12.81
C VAL A 55 -6.46 21.58 -11.49
N ALA A 56 -5.85 21.91 -10.36
CA ALA A 56 -6.47 21.80 -9.05
C ALA A 56 -6.70 23.19 -8.45
N GLU A 57 -7.90 23.45 -7.95
CA GLU A 57 -8.25 24.73 -7.33
C GLU A 57 -8.47 24.56 -5.82
N LEU A 58 -7.94 25.50 -5.05
CA LEU A 58 -8.09 25.54 -3.59
C LEU A 58 -9.16 26.55 -3.21
N SER A 59 -10.29 26.05 -2.71
CA SER A 59 -11.43 26.88 -2.27
C SER A 59 -11.25 27.43 -0.85
N GLY A 60 -10.42 26.80 -0.02
CA GLY A 60 -10.21 27.14 1.39
C GLY A 60 -8.86 27.81 1.66
N SER A 61 -8.83 28.72 2.64
CA SER A 61 -7.63 29.49 3.00
C SER A 61 -6.90 28.96 4.24
N ILE A 62 -7.59 28.29 5.17
CA ILE A 62 -7.00 27.88 6.45
C ILE A 62 -7.36 26.42 6.76
N LEU A 63 -6.34 25.65 7.11
CA LEU A 63 -6.47 24.31 7.68
C LEU A 63 -6.17 24.38 9.17
N HIS A 64 -6.99 23.68 9.96
CA HIS A 64 -6.79 23.57 11.39
C HIS A 64 -6.12 22.25 11.72
N LYS A 65 -5.00 22.33 12.44
CA LYS A 65 -4.16 21.19 12.80
C LYS A 65 -4.39 20.80 14.26
N TYR A 66 -4.53 19.50 14.48
CA TYR A 66 -4.70 18.91 15.80
C TYR A 66 -3.69 17.77 16.00
N ASP A 67 -3.13 17.70 17.20
CA ASP A 67 -2.32 16.58 17.64
C ASP A 67 -3.23 15.43 18.06
N VAL A 68 -2.85 14.21 17.70
CA VAL A 68 -3.62 13.00 17.98
C VAL A 68 -2.75 12.00 18.72
N LEU A 69 -3.27 11.49 19.83
CA LEU A 69 -2.69 10.36 20.54
C LEU A 69 -3.69 9.21 20.57
N ILE A 70 -3.24 8.03 20.14
CA ILE A 70 -4.05 6.80 20.13
C ILE A 70 -3.44 5.82 21.13
N THR A 71 -4.26 5.35 22.08
CA THR A 71 -3.87 4.36 23.09
C THR A 71 -4.77 3.12 22.98
N PRO A 72 -4.23 1.89 22.90
CA PRO A 72 -2.81 1.56 22.81
C PRO A 72 -2.18 2.04 21.49
N GLU A 73 -0.85 2.18 21.47
CA GLU A 73 -0.13 2.60 20.28
C GLU A 73 -0.38 1.60 19.13
N VAL A 74 -0.72 2.15 17.96
CA VAL A 74 -1.07 1.35 16.78
C VAL A 74 0.06 1.43 15.75
N VAL A 75 0.79 0.34 15.59
CA VAL A 75 1.89 0.24 14.61
C VAL A 75 1.35 0.13 13.16
N SER A 76 0.18 -0.47 12.99
CA SER A 76 -0.41 -0.73 11.67
C SER A 76 -1.16 0.49 11.14
N ARG A 77 -0.65 1.13 10.08
CA ARG A 77 -1.34 2.24 9.38
C ARG A 77 -2.77 1.89 8.96
N ALA A 78 -3.02 0.65 8.55
CA ALA A 78 -4.36 0.19 8.18
C ALA A 78 -5.31 0.18 9.39
N THR A 79 -4.84 -0.30 10.54
CA THR A 79 -5.62 -0.31 11.77
C THR A 79 -5.87 1.11 12.27
N THR A 80 -4.84 1.97 12.26
CA THR A 80 -4.98 3.40 12.59
C THR A 80 -6.05 4.07 11.73
N ARG A 81 -6.07 3.76 10.43
CA ARG A 81 -7.10 4.24 9.52
C ARG A 81 -8.50 3.75 9.91
N THR A 82 -8.67 2.46 10.20
CA THR A 82 -9.96 1.91 10.63
C THR A 82 -10.45 2.58 11.92
N VAL A 83 -9.57 2.78 12.90
CA VAL A 83 -9.87 3.49 14.15
C VAL A 83 -10.37 4.90 13.87
N MET A 84 -9.68 5.66 13.01
CA MET A 84 -10.06 7.04 12.68
C MET A 84 -11.36 7.10 11.85
N MET A 85 -11.59 6.15 10.94
CA MET A 85 -12.85 6.05 10.20
C MET A 85 -14.02 5.80 11.14
N GLU A 86 -13.84 4.92 12.12
CA GLU A 86 -14.86 4.61 13.11
C GLU A 86 -15.13 5.78 14.05
N LEU A 87 -14.08 6.50 14.48
CA LEU A 87 -14.22 7.77 15.21
C LEU A 87 -15.10 8.77 14.44
N ILE A 88 -14.82 8.95 13.15
CA ILE A 88 -15.61 9.86 12.30
C ILE A 88 -17.05 9.34 12.20
N ARG A 89 -17.24 8.05 11.93
CA ARG A 89 -18.57 7.43 11.83
C ARG A 89 -19.42 7.66 13.08
N MET A 90 -18.83 7.49 14.27
CA MET A 90 -19.53 7.61 15.56
C MET A 90 -19.77 9.06 15.98
N TYR A 91 -18.81 9.95 15.73
CA TYR A 91 -18.77 11.27 16.37
C TYR A 91 -18.93 12.46 15.42
N LYS A 92 -19.03 12.23 14.10
CA LYS A 92 -19.15 13.29 13.09
C LYS A 92 -20.25 14.31 13.42
N GLU A 93 -21.47 13.84 13.64
CA GLU A 93 -22.64 14.71 13.85
C GLU A 93 -22.67 15.29 15.26
N SER A 94 -22.32 14.48 16.26
CA SER A 94 -22.49 14.82 17.67
C SER A 94 -21.37 15.66 18.27
N GLN A 95 -20.11 15.43 17.87
CA GLN A 95 -18.95 16.00 18.55
C GLN A 95 -17.90 16.61 17.62
N LEU A 96 -17.85 16.23 16.35
CA LEU A 96 -16.94 16.82 15.36
C LEU A 96 -17.57 17.99 14.59
N GLY A 97 -18.81 18.38 14.92
CA GLY A 97 -19.49 19.53 14.29
C GLY A 97 -19.69 19.35 12.78
N ASN A 98 -20.03 18.13 12.35
CA ASN A 98 -20.19 17.72 10.95
C ASN A 98 -18.93 17.87 10.07
N ARG A 99 -17.75 18.06 10.68
CA ARG A 99 -16.48 18.12 9.96
C ARG A 99 -16.04 16.73 9.50
N LEU A 100 -15.34 16.69 8.37
CA LEU A 100 -14.69 15.50 7.83
C LEU A 100 -13.18 15.65 7.99
N PRO A 101 -12.62 15.23 9.14
CA PRO A 101 -11.19 15.35 9.36
C PRO A 101 -10.40 14.36 8.50
N VAL A 102 -9.17 14.75 8.17
CA VAL A 102 -8.19 13.92 7.48
C VAL A 102 -7.00 13.69 8.41
N TYR A 103 -6.58 12.43 8.53
CA TYR A 103 -5.48 12.02 9.39
C TYR A 103 -4.33 11.50 8.54
N ASP A 104 -3.13 12.04 8.72
CA ASP A 104 -1.95 11.66 7.93
C ASP A 104 -1.10 10.55 8.58
N GLY A 105 -1.47 10.12 9.79
CA GLY A 105 -0.71 9.17 10.61
C GLY A 105 -0.09 9.81 11.84
N ARG A 106 -0.03 11.14 11.91
CA ARG A 106 0.53 11.91 13.02
C ARG A 106 -0.41 13.02 13.49
N CYS A 107 -0.92 13.82 12.56
CA CYS A 107 -1.78 14.97 12.84
C CYS A 107 -3.12 14.86 12.12
N LEU A 108 -4.14 15.48 12.72
CA LEU A 108 -5.47 15.62 12.14
C LEU A 108 -5.64 17.01 11.54
N TYR A 109 -6.31 17.08 10.40
CA TYR A 109 -6.58 18.32 9.69
C TYR A 109 -8.07 18.47 9.35
N THR A 110 -8.62 19.67 9.52
CA THR A 110 -10.03 19.97 9.18
C THR A 110 -10.21 21.27 8.41
N ALA A 111 -11.23 21.30 7.55
CA ALA A 111 -11.78 22.51 6.95
C ALA A 111 -12.73 23.19 7.96
N GLY A 112 -12.18 24.08 8.78
CA GLY A 112 -12.86 24.75 9.91
C GLY A 112 -12.53 24.13 11.27
N HIS A 113 -12.70 24.93 12.33
CA HIS A 113 -12.45 24.49 13.70
C HIS A 113 -13.42 23.37 14.15
N LEU A 114 -12.88 22.35 14.81
CA LEU A 114 -13.65 21.42 15.65
C LEU A 114 -14.29 22.18 16.83
N PRO A 115 -15.46 21.75 17.33
CA PRO A 115 -16.19 22.43 18.40
C PRO A 115 -15.60 22.13 19.79
N PHE A 116 -14.28 22.02 19.88
CA PHE A 116 -13.51 21.80 21.11
C PHE A 116 -12.03 22.16 20.89
N GLU A 117 -11.35 22.50 21.97
CA GLU A 117 -9.89 22.71 21.99
C GLU A 117 -9.14 21.40 22.29
N PHE A 118 -9.69 20.58 23.18
CA PHE A 118 -9.21 19.24 23.49
C PHE A 118 -10.39 18.32 23.76
N ARG A 119 -10.33 17.08 23.28
CA ARG A 119 -11.33 16.06 23.57
C ARG A 119 -10.75 14.65 23.50
N GLU A 120 -11.30 13.78 24.33
CA GLU A 120 -11.00 12.35 24.32
C GLU A 120 -12.20 11.56 23.81
N PHE A 121 -11.92 10.56 22.97
CA PHE A 121 -12.90 9.69 22.35
C PHE A 121 -12.56 8.22 22.63
N THR A 122 -13.59 7.38 22.69
CA THR A 122 -13.44 5.94 22.80
C THR A 122 -14.01 5.29 21.55
N VAL A 123 -13.19 4.52 20.85
CA VAL A 123 -13.60 3.75 19.68
C VAL A 123 -13.42 2.27 20.00
N ILE A 124 -14.45 1.48 19.72
CA ILE A 124 -14.40 0.04 19.86
C ILE A 124 -14.43 -0.57 18.47
N LEU A 125 -13.33 -1.23 18.08
CA LEU A 125 -13.31 -2.02 16.87
C LEU A 125 -13.67 -3.47 17.20
N THR A 126 -14.68 -3.98 16.50
CA THR A 126 -14.95 -5.41 16.43
C THR A 126 -14.14 -6.01 15.28
N ASP A 127 -13.45 -7.11 15.55
CA ASP A 127 -12.79 -7.87 14.49
C ASP A 127 -13.87 -8.53 13.62
N GLU A 128 -14.10 -8.00 12.41
CA GLU A 128 -15.17 -8.44 11.50
C GLU A 128 -14.88 -9.79 10.83
N HIS A 129 -13.71 -10.39 11.06
CA HIS A 129 -13.28 -11.64 10.42
C HIS A 129 -13.60 -12.92 11.22
N GLU A 130 -14.62 -12.91 12.08
CA GLU A 130 -15.03 -14.09 12.87
C GLU A 130 -16.36 -14.71 12.40
N ALA A 131 -16.39 -16.03 12.31
CA ALA A 131 -17.60 -16.81 12.06
C ALA A 131 -18.57 -16.76 13.26
N VAL A 132 -19.85 -17.03 12.98
CA VAL A 132 -20.97 -17.07 13.93
C VAL A 132 -20.64 -17.99 15.12
N GLY A 133 -20.54 -17.43 16.33
CA GLY A 133 -20.51 -18.21 17.58
C GLY A 133 -19.34 -17.95 18.55
N SER A 134 -18.29 -17.21 18.17
CA SER A 134 -17.24 -16.78 19.11
C SER A 134 -17.59 -15.45 19.80
N ALA A 135 -17.24 -15.31 21.09
CA ALA A 135 -17.39 -14.05 21.82
C ALA A 135 -16.58 -12.95 21.12
N LYS A 136 -17.25 -11.90 20.64
CA LYS A 136 -16.63 -10.77 19.93
C LYS A 136 -15.52 -10.18 20.78
N ILE A 137 -14.25 -10.34 20.38
CA ILE A 137 -13.17 -9.58 21.00
C ILE A 137 -13.30 -8.14 20.50
N GLN A 138 -13.77 -7.29 21.39
CA GLN A 138 -13.79 -5.85 21.21
C GLN A 138 -12.44 -5.30 21.63
N LYS A 139 -11.78 -4.56 20.73
CA LYS A 139 -10.59 -3.78 21.08
C LYS A 139 -10.99 -2.32 21.22
N GLU A 140 -10.76 -1.81 22.42
CA GLU A 140 -10.99 -0.42 22.74
C GLU A 140 -9.74 0.42 22.43
N TYR A 141 -9.96 1.56 21.78
CA TYR A 141 -8.95 2.56 21.45
C TYR A 141 -9.40 3.90 22.01
N ARG A 142 -8.53 4.51 22.79
CA ARG A 142 -8.70 5.85 23.36
C ARG A 142 -7.95 6.85 22.51
N ILE A 143 -8.66 7.84 21.98
CA ILE A 143 -8.13 8.81 21.03
C ILE A 143 -8.26 10.21 21.63
N GLN A 144 -7.13 10.85 21.87
CA GLN A 144 -7.06 12.22 22.36
C GLN A 144 -6.76 13.15 21.19
N ILE A 145 -7.57 14.19 21.01
CA ILE A 145 -7.42 15.18 19.95
C ILE A 145 -7.30 16.55 20.62
N GLY A 146 -6.13 17.18 20.49
CA GLY A 146 -5.84 18.51 21.02
C GLY A 146 -5.46 19.48 19.90
N ARG A 147 -5.94 20.72 19.97
CA ARG A 147 -5.55 21.75 18.99
C ARG A 147 -4.06 22.05 19.11
N SER A 148 -3.37 22.07 17.97
CA SER A 148 -1.94 22.30 17.90
C SER A 148 -1.64 23.69 17.32
N SER A 149 -1.83 23.84 16.00
CA SER A 149 -1.53 25.06 15.27
C SER A 149 -2.50 25.29 14.11
N ARG A 150 -2.26 26.35 13.32
CA ARG A 150 -3.00 26.63 12.08
C ARG A 150 -2.01 26.53 10.92
N THR A 151 -2.36 25.75 9.90
CA THR A 151 -1.62 25.73 8.64
C THR A 151 -2.38 26.62 7.67
N ASP A 152 -1.76 27.74 7.30
CA ASP A 152 -2.35 28.74 6.41
C ASP A 152 -2.06 28.40 4.94
N LEU A 153 -3.08 27.93 4.22
CA LEU A 153 -2.95 27.62 2.79
C LEU A 153 -2.73 28.87 1.92
N ARG A 154 -2.86 30.09 2.47
CA ARG A 154 -2.45 31.31 1.77
C ARG A 154 -0.96 31.31 1.45
N HIS A 155 -0.13 30.61 2.23
CA HIS A 155 1.31 30.50 1.95
C HIS A 155 1.56 29.74 0.64
N LEU A 156 0.79 28.67 0.39
CA LEU A 156 0.82 27.95 -0.88
C LEU A 156 0.37 28.84 -2.05
N ARG A 157 -0.66 29.68 -1.87
CA ARG A 157 -1.09 30.64 -2.90
C ARG A 157 0.01 31.67 -3.21
N ASN A 158 0.57 32.28 -2.19
CA ASN A 158 1.66 33.25 -2.33
C ASN A 158 2.89 32.62 -3.00
N TYR A 159 3.22 31.36 -2.68
CA TYR A 159 4.29 30.62 -3.33
C TYR A 159 4.00 30.40 -4.83
N LEU A 160 2.78 29.99 -5.18
CA LEU A 160 2.37 29.80 -6.58
C LEU A 160 2.41 31.10 -7.38
N GLU A 161 2.23 32.25 -6.72
CA GLU A 161 2.35 33.60 -7.30
C GLU A 161 3.81 34.12 -7.35
N GLY A 162 4.77 33.41 -6.74
CA GLY A 162 6.20 33.77 -6.73
C GLY A 162 6.65 34.66 -5.58
N ASN A 163 5.83 34.80 -4.52
CA ASN A 163 5.99 35.83 -3.49
C ASN A 163 6.71 35.37 -2.18
N ARG A 164 7.07 34.08 -1.98
CA ARG A 164 7.67 33.55 -0.71
C ARG A 164 8.61 32.33 -0.84
N SER A 165 9.37 32.06 0.24
CA SER A 165 10.20 30.84 0.43
C SER A 165 9.35 29.57 0.60
N ALA A 166 9.99 28.41 0.41
CA ALA A 166 9.35 27.10 0.33
C ALA A 166 9.05 26.44 1.69
N ASP A 167 9.31 27.11 2.82
CA ASP A 167 9.40 26.46 4.14
C ASP A 167 8.06 25.87 4.62
N ASP A 168 6.92 26.48 4.24
CA ASP A 168 5.56 25.99 4.57
C ASP A 168 4.88 25.21 3.43
N LEU A 169 5.57 25.01 2.30
CA LEU A 169 5.00 24.37 1.12
C LEU A 169 4.82 22.86 1.32
N GLU A 170 5.78 22.22 1.97
CA GLU A 170 5.82 20.77 2.13
C GLU A 170 4.66 20.28 3.02
N GLU A 171 4.40 20.94 4.14
CA GLU A 171 3.27 20.61 5.01
C GLU A 171 1.93 20.77 4.25
N ALA A 172 1.75 21.89 3.55
CA ALA A 172 0.52 22.13 2.77
C ALA A 172 0.32 21.05 1.69
N LEU A 173 1.37 20.69 0.95
CA LEU A 173 1.29 19.64 -0.07
C LEU A 173 1.01 18.27 0.55
N GLN A 174 1.66 17.93 1.67
CA GLN A 174 1.43 16.67 2.38
C GLN A 174 -0.02 16.53 2.85
N VAL A 175 -0.63 17.60 3.35
CA VAL A 175 -2.05 17.57 3.75
C VAL A 175 -2.95 17.36 2.53
N LEU A 176 -2.69 18.08 1.43
CA LEU A 176 -3.47 17.91 0.19
C LEU A 176 -3.33 16.51 -0.40
N GLU A 177 -2.12 15.94 -0.42
CA GLU A 177 -1.90 14.54 -0.82
C GLU A 177 -2.70 13.57 0.05
N THR A 178 -2.79 13.84 1.36
CA THR A 178 -3.54 13.00 2.31
C THR A 178 -5.05 13.12 2.09
N VAL A 179 -5.58 14.31 1.82
CA VAL A 179 -6.99 14.53 1.48
C VAL A 179 -7.39 13.75 0.23
N ILE A 180 -6.61 13.88 -0.84
CA ILE A 180 -6.84 13.20 -2.12
C ILE A 180 -6.85 11.68 -1.92
N ARG A 181 -5.90 11.16 -1.15
CA ARG A 181 -5.81 9.73 -0.84
C ARG A 181 -6.98 9.25 0.02
N GLN A 182 -7.43 10.05 0.99
CA GLN A 182 -8.52 9.66 1.89
C GLN A 182 -9.81 9.32 1.13
N MET A 183 -10.09 10.03 0.04
CA MET A 183 -11.28 9.82 -0.80
C MET A 183 -11.25 8.51 -1.58
N SER A 184 -10.07 8.00 -1.93
CA SER A 184 -9.92 6.76 -2.72
C SER A 184 -9.92 5.48 -1.88
N ASN A 185 -9.65 5.57 -0.59
CA ASN A 185 -9.26 4.39 0.19
C ASN A 185 -10.39 3.37 0.50
N MET A 186 -11.65 3.61 0.09
CA MET A 186 -12.71 2.60 0.18
C MET A 186 -12.72 1.63 -1.01
N ARG A 187 -12.23 2.08 -2.16
CA ARG A 187 -12.26 1.31 -3.43
C ARG A 187 -10.88 0.86 -3.89
N TYR A 188 -9.84 1.38 -3.26
CA TYR A 188 -8.46 1.18 -3.69
C TYR A 188 -7.54 0.81 -2.52
N LEU A 189 -6.59 -0.08 -2.78
CA LEU A 189 -5.41 -0.33 -1.98
C LEU A 189 -4.35 0.75 -2.25
N PRO A 190 -4.00 1.61 -1.28
CA PRO A 190 -2.94 2.58 -1.45
C PRO A 190 -1.56 1.92 -1.28
N LEU A 191 -0.66 2.18 -2.24
CA LEU A 191 0.74 1.74 -2.19
C LEU A 191 1.64 2.87 -2.68
N GLY A 192 2.25 3.58 -1.73
CA GLY A 192 2.97 4.82 -2.00
C GLY A 192 2.02 5.89 -2.53
N ARG A 193 2.31 6.43 -3.71
CA ARG A 193 1.46 7.39 -4.44
C ARG A 193 0.53 6.74 -5.48
N SER A 194 0.53 5.40 -5.55
CA SER A 194 -0.35 4.66 -6.45
C SER A 194 -1.55 4.08 -5.70
N LEU A 195 -2.66 3.97 -6.41
CA LEU A 195 -3.91 3.38 -5.98
C LEU A 195 -4.24 2.19 -6.87
N TYR A 196 -4.54 1.04 -6.28
CA TYR A 196 -4.91 -0.16 -7.02
C TYR A 196 -6.32 -0.59 -6.63
N PRO A 197 -7.24 -0.82 -7.59
CA PRO A 197 -8.62 -1.24 -7.28
C PRO A 197 -8.64 -2.50 -6.42
N LEU A 198 -9.50 -2.52 -5.40
CA LEU A 198 -9.78 -3.73 -4.61
C LEU A 198 -10.66 -4.72 -5.38
N ASP A 199 -11.36 -4.25 -6.41
CA ASP A 199 -12.09 -5.11 -7.33
C ASP A 199 -11.13 -6.02 -8.12
N PRO A 200 -11.34 -7.35 -8.13
CA PRO A 200 -10.51 -8.27 -8.90
C PRO A 200 -10.68 -8.16 -10.42
N HIS A 201 -11.68 -7.45 -10.92
CA HIS A 201 -11.88 -7.27 -12.35
C HIS A 201 -10.65 -6.65 -13.03
N GLY A 202 -10.15 -7.33 -14.07
CA GLY A 202 -9.00 -6.87 -14.86
C GLY A 202 -7.62 -7.27 -14.31
N ARG A 203 -7.55 -7.95 -13.16
CA ARG A 203 -6.30 -8.61 -12.70
C ARG A 203 -5.91 -9.72 -13.67
N ARG A 204 -4.61 -9.94 -13.84
CA ARG A 204 -4.07 -10.96 -14.75
C ARG A 204 -3.00 -11.78 -14.06
N SER A 205 -3.08 -13.10 -14.10
CA SER A 205 -2.03 -13.96 -13.56
C SER A 205 -0.73 -13.82 -14.38
N LEU A 206 0.39 -13.86 -13.67
CA LEU A 206 1.76 -13.97 -14.18
C LEU A 206 2.32 -15.40 -14.01
N GLY A 207 1.53 -16.33 -13.48
CA GLY A 207 1.98 -17.66 -13.06
C GLY A 207 2.76 -17.63 -11.74
N GLU A 208 3.06 -18.82 -11.21
CA GLU A 208 3.76 -19.01 -9.93
C GLU A 208 3.07 -18.30 -8.73
N GLY A 209 1.74 -18.16 -8.79
CA GLY A 209 0.94 -17.50 -7.76
C GLY A 209 1.14 -15.98 -7.68
N LEU A 210 1.52 -15.35 -8.78
CA LEU A 210 1.66 -13.90 -8.92
C LEU A 210 0.62 -13.34 -9.89
N GLU A 211 0.12 -12.14 -9.62
CA GLU A 211 -0.82 -11.44 -10.49
C GLU A 211 -0.47 -9.96 -10.67
N ILE A 212 -0.90 -9.37 -11.79
CA ILE A 212 -0.74 -7.95 -12.11
C ILE A 212 -1.97 -7.20 -11.64
N TRP A 213 -1.75 -6.16 -10.85
CA TRP A 213 -2.77 -5.17 -10.55
C TRP A 213 -2.46 -3.90 -11.34
N ARG A 214 -3.44 -3.46 -12.14
CA ARG A 214 -3.43 -2.14 -12.78
C ARG A 214 -4.09 -1.12 -11.86
N GLY A 215 -3.55 0.07 -11.83
CA GLY A 215 -3.96 1.13 -10.93
C GLY A 215 -3.53 2.48 -11.47
N PHE A 216 -3.50 3.48 -10.58
CA PHE A 216 -3.27 4.87 -10.95
C PHE A 216 -2.30 5.52 -9.98
N TYR A 217 -1.27 6.14 -10.52
CA TYR A 217 -0.41 7.07 -9.80
C TYR A 217 -1.11 8.41 -9.68
N GLN A 218 -1.02 9.04 -8.51
CA GLN A 218 -1.50 10.41 -8.30
C GLN A 218 -0.53 11.22 -7.44
N ASN A 219 -0.31 12.48 -7.82
CA ASN A 219 0.57 13.38 -7.09
C ASN A 219 0.18 14.84 -7.33
N ILE A 220 0.02 15.62 -6.26
CA ILE A 220 -0.28 17.05 -6.37
C ILE A 220 1.02 17.86 -6.36
N ARG A 221 1.17 18.78 -7.31
CA ARG A 221 2.40 19.54 -7.52
C ARG A 221 2.12 21.02 -7.75
N PRO A 222 2.94 21.92 -7.20
CA PRO A 222 2.93 23.31 -7.58
C PRO A 222 3.53 23.45 -8.99
N THR A 223 2.92 24.29 -9.82
CA THR A 223 3.41 24.61 -11.18
C THR A 223 3.30 26.11 -11.42
N GLN A 224 3.97 26.62 -12.46
CA GLN A 224 3.87 28.04 -12.86
C GLN A 224 2.45 28.51 -13.25
N ARG A 225 1.47 27.60 -13.44
CA ARG A 225 0.06 27.98 -13.63
C ARG A 225 -0.82 27.50 -12.48
N GLY A 226 -0.27 27.45 -11.27
CA GLY A 226 -1.00 27.00 -10.08
C GLY A 226 -0.83 25.52 -9.80
N LEU A 227 -1.70 25.00 -8.95
CA LEU A 227 -1.65 23.65 -8.43
C LEU A 227 -2.12 22.64 -9.48
N SER A 228 -1.43 21.51 -9.58
CA SER A 228 -1.74 20.49 -10.57
C SER A 228 -1.73 19.09 -9.97
N LEU A 229 -2.78 18.33 -10.22
CA LEU A 229 -2.84 16.90 -9.95
C LEU A 229 -2.28 16.14 -11.16
N ASN A 230 -1.10 15.57 -11.01
CA ASN A 230 -0.54 14.60 -11.96
C ASN A 230 -1.20 13.24 -11.72
N VAL A 231 -1.82 12.68 -12.76
CA VAL A 231 -2.42 11.35 -12.73
C VAL A 231 -1.86 10.52 -13.86
N ASP A 232 -1.43 9.29 -13.58
CA ASP A 232 -0.92 8.38 -14.62
C ASP A 232 -1.32 6.93 -14.34
N LEU A 233 -1.24 6.06 -15.35
CA LEU A 233 -1.46 4.63 -15.11
C LEU A 233 -0.27 4.01 -14.39
N SER A 234 -0.57 3.13 -13.45
CA SER A 234 0.41 2.36 -12.69
C SER A 234 0.09 0.88 -12.82
N ALA A 235 1.10 0.02 -12.81
CA ALA A 235 0.92 -1.41 -12.75
C ALA A 235 2.00 -2.02 -11.88
N THR A 236 1.64 -2.98 -11.04
CA THR A 236 2.60 -3.68 -10.20
C THR A 236 2.13 -5.11 -9.92
N VAL A 237 3.03 -5.92 -9.39
CA VAL A 237 2.79 -7.34 -9.15
C VAL A 237 2.43 -7.57 -7.70
N PHE A 238 1.40 -8.37 -7.48
CA PHE A 238 0.92 -8.83 -6.20
C PHE A 238 0.98 -10.36 -6.13
N ILE A 239 0.99 -10.88 -4.91
CA ILE A 239 0.87 -12.31 -4.66
C ILE A 239 -0.62 -12.65 -4.68
N GLU A 240 -1.00 -13.67 -5.45
CA GLU A 240 -2.39 -14.10 -5.56
C GLU A 240 -2.91 -14.59 -4.18
N PRO A 241 -4.13 -14.18 -3.76
CA PRO A 241 -4.73 -14.61 -2.50
C PRO A 241 -5.30 -16.02 -2.59
N LEU A 242 -4.42 -17.01 -2.80
CA LEU A 242 -4.80 -18.41 -2.97
C LEU A 242 -4.72 -19.17 -1.63
N PRO A 243 -5.53 -20.24 -1.46
CA PRO A 243 -5.20 -21.31 -0.52
C PRO A 243 -3.77 -21.77 -0.80
N GLU A 244 -2.97 -21.98 0.24
CA GLU A 244 -1.54 -22.21 0.03
C GLU A 244 -1.25 -23.50 -0.74
N LEU A 245 -2.11 -24.51 -0.67
CA LEU A 245 -1.99 -25.69 -1.51
C LEU A 245 -2.03 -25.34 -3.00
N ASN A 246 -3.02 -24.54 -3.42
CA ASN A 246 -3.14 -24.06 -4.80
C ASN A 246 -1.95 -23.16 -5.19
N PHE A 247 -1.45 -22.36 -4.25
CA PHE A 247 -0.23 -21.58 -4.47
C PHE A 247 0.98 -22.47 -4.74
N VAL A 248 1.14 -23.55 -3.96
CA VAL A 248 2.23 -24.53 -4.15
C VAL A 248 2.09 -25.24 -5.49
N GLU A 249 0.87 -25.64 -5.90
CA GLU A 249 0.62 -26.21 -7.23
C GLU A 249 1.03 -25.25 -8.35
N ASN A 250 0.62 -23.99 -8.25
CA ASN A 250 0.96 -22.96 -9.23
C ASN A 250 2.47 -22.66 -9.28
N LEU A 251 3.14 -22.68 -8.12
CA LEU A 251 4.58 -22.45 -8.02
C LEU A 251 5.41 -23.61 -8.57
N LEU A 252 4.95 -24.84 -8.38
CA LEU A 252 5.64 -26.05 -8.84
C LEU A 252 5.20 -26.50 -10.23
N ASP A 253 4.14 -25.88 -10.78
CA ASP A 253 3.54 -26.17 -12.09
C ASP A 253 3.14 -27.65 -12.26
N ARG A 254 2.57 -28.24 -11.20
CA ARG A 254 2.08 -29.64 -11.18
C ARG A 254 1.06 -29.86 -10.06
N ASN A 255 0.25 -30.91 -10.19
CA ASN A 255 -0.57 -31.40 -9.08
C ASN A 255 0.33 -31.98 -7.99
N VAL A 256 0.04 -31.64 -6.74
CA VAL A 256 0.87 -32.00 -5.58
C VAL A 256 0.13 -32.87 -4.56
N VAL A 257 -1.15 -33.15 -4.78
CA VAL A 257 -1.99 -33.91 -3.85
C VAL A 257 -1.43 -35.33 -3.68
N GLY A 258 -1.18 -35.73 -2.44
CA GLY A 258 -0.64 -37.06 -2.10
C GLY A 258 0.82 -37.29 -2.52
N THR A 259 1.53 -36.24 -2.93
CA THR A 259 2.96 -36.31 -3.28
C THR A 259 3.85 -35.95 -2.08
N VAL A 260 5.13 -36.33 -2.14
CA VAL A 260 6.14 -35.87 -1.17
C VAL A 260 6.94 -34.72 -1.78
N LEU A 261 7.14 -33.64 -1.02
CA LEU A 261 7.93 -32.49 -1.47
C LEU A 261 9.43 -32.82 -1.42
N SER A 262 10.13 -32.59 -2.53
CA SER A 262 11.59 -32.72 -2.56
C SER A 262 12.26 -31.55 -1.84
N ILE A 263 13.55 -31.69 -1.51
CA ILE A 263 14.36 -30.60 -0.94
C ILE A 263 14.33 -29.36 -1.86
N THR A 264 14.34 -29.57 -3.18
CA THR A 264 14.27 -28.48 -4.17
C THR A 264 12.91 -27.77 -4.11
N ASP A 265 11.81 -28.52 -3.96
CA ASP A 265 10.47 -27.95 -3.81
C ASP A 265 10.37 -27.12 -2.53
N CYS A 266 10.81 -27.67 -1.40
CA CYS A 266 10.85 -26.97 -0.12
C CYS A 266 11.67 -25.66 -0.19
N ARG A 267 12.79 -25.66 -0.93
CA ARG A 267 13.59 -24.44 -1.15
C ARG A 267 12.83 -23.40 -1.99
N LYS A 268 12.12 -23.82 -3.04
CA LYS A 268 11.28 -22.92 -3.86
C LYS A 268 10.16 -22.33 -3.03
N ILE A 269 9.42 -23.16 -2.29
CA ILE A 269 8.30 -22.73 -1.43
C ILE A 269 8.79 -21.76 -0.35
N THR A 270 9.89 -22.10 0.34
CA THR A 270 10.51 -21.21 1.33
C THR A 270 10.89 -19.87 0.70
N THR A 271 11.51 -19.89 -0.49
CA THR A 271 11.90 -18.67 -1.20
C THR A 271 10.68 -17.84 -1.57
N ALA A 272 9.57 -18.45 -1.98
CA ALA A 272 8.35 -17.74 -2.35
C ALA A 272 7.64 -17.14 -1.12
N LEU A 273 7.35 -17.96 -0.11
CA LEU A 273 6.50 -17.61 1.03
C LEU A 273 7.22 -16.88 2.17
N LYS A 274 8.55 -16.91 2.26
CA LYS A 274 9.26 -16.18 3.33
C LYS A 274 8.94 -14.68 3.28
N GLY A 275 8.39 -14.18 4.39
CA GLY A 275 7.93 -12.81 4.56
C GLY A 275 6.50 -12.53 4.06
N VAL A 276 5.81 -13.53 3.52
CA VAL A 276 4.40 -13.40 3.10
C VAL A 276 3.51 -13.55 4.33
N LYS A 277 2.41 -12.78 4.36
CA LYS A 277 1.36 -12.90 5.36
C LYS A 277 0.31 -13.91 4.91
N VAL A 278 -0.06 -14.79 5.81
CA VAL A 278 -0.98 -15.89 5.57
C VAL A 278 -2.01 -15.90 6.69
N LYS A 279 -3.25 -16.26 6.39
CA LYS A 279 -4.34 -16.35 7.37
C LYS A 279 -4.75 -17.80 7.57
N THR A 280 -5.07 -18.17 8.80
CA THR A 280 -5.54 -19.52 9.13
C THR A 280 -6.98 -19.73 8.67
N MET A 281 -7.25 -20.94 8.15
CA MET A 281 -8.57 -21.35 7.65
C MET A 281 -9.27 -22.38 8.55
N HIS A 282 -8.55 -22.98 9.50
CA HIS A 282 -9.04 -24.04 10.39
C HIS A 282 -9.69 -23.53 11.70
N GLN A 283 -9.62 -22.22 11.96
CA GLN A 283 -10.20 -21.61 13.17
C GLN A 283 -11.38 -20.73 12.79
N GLY A 284 -12.36 -20.59 13.69
CA GLY A 284 -13.43 -19.60 13.56
C GLY A 284 -12.91 -18.15 13.49
N ARG A 285 -11.66 -17.92 13.92
CA ARG A 285 -10.92 -16.65 13.81
C ARG A 285 -9.81 -16.77 12.78
N ARG A 286 -9.84 -15.94 11.72
CA ARG A 286 -8.79 -15.92 10.69
C ARG A 286 -7.57 -15.14 11.18
N GLN A 287 -6.69 -15.82 11.91
CA GLN A 287 -5.47 -15.20 12.44
C GLN A 287 -4.43 -15.02 11.33
N VAL A 288 -3.91 -13.80 11.20
CA VAL A 288 -2.87 -13.47 10.22
C VAL A 288 -1.48 -13.62 10.82
N TYR A 289 -0.63 -14.35 10.11
CA TYR A 289 0.75 -14.65 10.48
C TYR A 289 1.71 -14.26 9.38
N ARG A 290 2.95 -13.90 9.73
CA ARG A 290 4.04 -13.71 8.75
C ARG A 290 4.91 -14.96 8.74
N VAL A 291 5.09 -15.55 7.56
CA VAL A 291 5.90 -16.76 7.37
C VAL A 291 7.39 -16.43 7.49
N SER A 292 8.10 -17.18 8.33
CA SER A 292 9.56 -17.07 8.50
C SER A 292 10.32 -18.14 7.70
N GLY A 293 9.70 -19.29 7.45
CA GLY A 293 10.27 -20.39 6.68
C GLY A 293 9.39 -21.65 6.74
N LEU A 294 9.99 -22.79 6.42
CA LEU A 294 9.40 -24.11 6.58
C LEU A 294 10.10 -24.89 7.69
N THR A 295 9.40 -25.84 8.32
CA THR A 295 10.01 -26.77 9.28
C THR A 295 11.00 -27.71 8.58
N SER A 296 11.99 -28.20 9.34
CA SER A 296 12.95 -29.20 8.84
C SER A 296 12.38 -30.62 8.79
N GLN A 297 11.35 -30.89 9.60
CA GLN A 297 10.67 -32.17 9.72
C GLN A 297 9.25 -32.10 9.12
N PRO A 298 8.71 -33.24 8.66
CA PRO A 298 7.35 -33.34 8.16
C PRO A 298 6.33 -33.18 9.29
N THR A 299 5.11 -32.80 8.95
CA THR A 299 4.02 -32.51 9.89
C THR A 299 3.71 -33.69 10.81
N ILE A 300 3.85 -34.92 10.33
CA ILE A 300 3.62 -36.15 11.11
C ILE A 300 4.58 -36.31 12.29
N ASP A 301 5.82 -35.82 12.16
CA ASP A 301 6.88 -35.96 13.16
C ASP A 301 6.91 -34.78 14.15
N LEU A 302 6.11 -33.73 13.91
CA LEU A 302 6.08 -32.53 14.75
C LEU A 302 5.16 -32.71 15.95
N THR A 303 5.60 -32.19 17.09
CA THR A 303 4.79 -32.00 18.31
C THR A 303 4.48 -30.53 18.53
N LEU A 304 3.53 -30.25 19.43
CA LEU A 304 3.24 -28.88 19.83
C LEU A 304 4.40 -28.26 20.61
N LEU A 305 4.63 -26.96 20.38
CA LEU A 305 5.67 -26.17 21.02
C LEU A 305 5.28 -25.65 22.41
N ASP A 306 4.12 -26.05 22.93
CA ASP A 306 3.60 -25.64 24.24
C ASP A 306 4.05 -26.56 25.39
N GLY A 307 4.95 -27.51 25.11
CA GLY A 307 5.44 -28.50 26.07
C GLY A 307 4.57 -29.74 26.19
N SER A 308 3.44 -29.82 25.47
CA SER A 308 2.68 -31.06 25.37
C SER A 308 3.36 -32.04 24.41
N MET A 309 3.39 -33.33 24.77
CA MET A 309 3.90 -34.41 23.91
C MET A 309 2.90 -34.79 22.79
N LYS A 310 1.91 -33.94 22.51
CA LYS A 310 0.86 -34.22 21.53
C LYS A 310 1.38 -33.94 20.12
N SER A 311 1.22 -34.91 19.22
CA SER A 311 1.50 -34.73 17.79
C SER A 311 0.66 -33.59 17.22
N LEU A 312 1.26 -32.79 16.33
CA LEU A 312 0.60 -31.68 15.65
C LEU A 312 -0.61 -32.17 14.85
N VAL A 313 -0.50 -33.31 14.15
CA VAL A 313 -1.63 -33.91 13.40
C VAL A 313 -2.80 -34.24 14.33
N GLN A 314 -2.49 -34.85 15.49
CA GLN A 314 -3.51 -35.21 16.47
C GLN A 314 -4.13 -33.98 17.13
N TYR A 315 -3.35 -32.93 17.36
CA TYR A 315 -3.86 -31.65 17.84
C TYR A 315 -4.88 -31.03 16.88
N PHE A 316 -4.58 -30.97 15.58
CA PHE A 316 -5.49 -30.42 14.59
C PHE A 316 -6.80 -31.22 14.47
N ARG A 317 -6.69 -32.55 14.53
CA ARG A 317 -7.85 -33.46 14.54
C ARG A 317 -8.73 -33.24 15.76
N ASP A 318 -8.15 -33.29 16.96
CA ASP A 318 -8.93 -33.26 18.20
C ASP A 318 -9.49 -31.87 18.52
N THR A 319 -8.74 -30.82 18.20
CA THR A 319 -9.08 -29.45 18.60
C THR A 319 -9.96 -28.76 17.56
N TYR A 320 -9.69 -28.98 16.26
CA TYR A 320 -10.35 -28.27 15.16
C TYR A 320 -11.16 -29.19 14.24
N GLN A 321 -11.17 -30.50 14.48
CA GLN A 321 -11.82 -31.48 13.60
C GLN A 321 -11.28 -31.43 12.16
N VAL A 322 -10.02 -30.99 11.98
CA VAL A 322 -9.35 -30.91 10.69
C VAL A 322 -8.43 -32.11 10.52
N PHE A 323 -8.65 -32.87 9.45
CA PHE A 323 -7.82 -33.99 9.08
C PHE A 323 -6.71 -33.53 8.16
N ILE A 324 -5.47 -33.53 8.67
CA ILE A 324 -4.32 -33.14 7.86
C ILE A 324 -4.05 -34.22 6.81
N GLN A 325 -4.14 -33.89 5.53
CA GLN A 325 -3.96 -34.83 4.42
C GLN A 325 -2.48 -35.01 4.08
N ASN A 326 -1.76 -33.90 3.92
CA ASN A 326 -0.36 -33.90 3.48
C ASN A 326 0.59 -34.00 4.68
N THR A 327 0.46 -35.05 5.49
CA THR A 327 1.22 -35.19 6.75
C THR A 327 2.73 -35.34 6.54
N GLN A 328 3.16 -35.76 5.35
CA GLN A 328 4.57 -35.87 4.94
C GLN A 328 5.20 -34.54 4.53
N TRP A 329 4.42 -33.45 4.47
CA TRP A 329 4.93 -32.13 4.13
C TRP A 329 5.44 -31.39 5.37
N PRO A 330 6.42 -30.50 5.23
CA PRO A 330 6.75 -29.57 6.30
C PRO A 330 5.59 -28.60 6.58
N CYS A 331 5.60 -28.04 7.78
CA CYS A 331 4.72 -26.94 8.15
C CYS A 331 5.36 -25.60 7.79
N LEU A 332 4.52 -24.57 7.65
CA LEU A 332 4.98 -23.19 7.75
C LEU A 332 5.42 -22.90 9.17
N GLN A 333 6.60 -22.29 9.29
CA GLN A 333 7.03 -21.66 10.53
C GLN A 333 6.55 -20.21 10.53
N VAL A 334 5.82 -19.83 11.58
CA VAL A 334 5.30 -18.48 11.77
C VAL A 334 5.54 -17.98 13.20
N GLY A 335 5.19 -16.73 13.47
CA GLY A 335 5.33 -16.14 14.81
C GLY A 335 6.72 -15.57 15.08
N ASN A 336 7.05 -15.38 16.36
CA ASN A 336 8.30 -14.76 16.76
C ASN A 336 9.42 -15.82 16.79
N PRO A 337 10.69 -15.47 16.49
CA PRO A 337 11.80 -16.43 16.55
C PRO A 337 11.96 -17.12 17.92
N LYS A 338 11.58 -16.43 19.01
CA LYS A 338 11.62 -16.97 20.39
C LYS A 338 10.43 -17.87 20.75
N SER A 339 9.33 -17.78 20.01
CA SER A 339 8.11 -18.56 20.21
C SER A 339 7.48 -18.82 18.85
N PRO A 340 8.08 -19.74 18.06
CA PRO A 340 7.55 -20.08 16.76
C PRO A 340 6.22 -20.82 16.91
N LYS A 341 5.43 -20.84 15.83
CA LYS A 341 4.27 -21.72 15.68
C LYS A 341 4.40 -22.47 14.36
N TYR A 342 3.84 -23.67 14.32
CA TYR A 342 3.83 -24.51 13.14
C TYR A 342 2.41 -24.63 12.61
N LEU A 343 2.23 -24.27 11.34
CA LEU A 343 0.94 -24.35 10.65
C LEU A 343 1.10 -25.28 9.44
N PRO A 344 0.33 -26.37 9.33
CA PRO A 344 0.27 -27.15 8.10
C PRO A 344 -0.08 -26.24 6.91
N ILE A 345 0.59 -26.42 5.77
CA ILE A 345 0.41 -25.56 4.58
C ILE A 345 -1.06 -25.53 4.14
N GLU A 346 -1.72 -26.69 4.16
CA GLU A 346 -3.12 -26.85 3.74
C GLU A 346 -4.16 -26.11 4.59
N VAL A 347 -3.80 -25.61 5.78
CA VAL A 347 -4.73 -24.86 6.64
C VAL A 347 -4.54 -23.34 6.55
N CYS A 348 -3.80 -22.86 5.54
CA CYS A 348 -3.44 -21.47 5.34
C CYS A 348 -3.90 -20.93 3.98
N GLU A 349 -4.20 -19.64 3.93
CA GLU A 349 -4.51 -18.88 2.72
C GLU A 349 -3.66 -17.60 2.67
N ILE A 350 -3.14 -17.23 1.51
CA ILE A 350 -2.37 -16.00 1.34
C ILE A 350 -3.28 -14.78 1.52
N VAL A 351 -2.82 -13.79 2.30
CA VAL A 351 -3.56 -12.53 2.46
C VAL A 351 -3.47 -11.69 1.18
N GLU A 352 -4.61 -11.16 0.73
CA GLU A 352 -4.70 -10.30 -0.45
C GLU A 352 -3.94 -8.97 -0.29
N GLY A 353 -3.55 -8.36 -1.42
CA GLY A 353 -2.98 -7.01 -1.43
C GLY A 353 -1.51 -6.96 -1.01
N GLN A 354 -0.81 -8.09 -1.05
CA GLN A 354 0.63 -8.16 -0.76
C GLN A 354 1.45 -7.96 -2.02
N ARG A 355 2.13 -6.81 -2.11
CA ARG A 355 3.01 -6.49 -3.24
C ARG A 355 4.18 -7.48 -3.30
N HIS A 356 4.43 -8.04 -4.49
CA HIS A 356 5.62 -8.81 -4.78
C HIS A 356 6.79 -7.87 -5.07
N THR A 357 7.91 -8.04 -4.34
CA THR A 357 9.10 -7.18 -4.46
C THR A 357 10.35 -7.92 -4.93
N LYS A 358 10.28 -9.25 -5.08
CA LYS A 358 11.41 -10.05 -5.55
C LYS A 358 11.55 -9.92 -7.07
N LYS A 359 12.71 -10.31 -7.59
CA LYS A 359 12.99 -10.25 -9.02
C LYS A 359 12.06 -11.23 -9.77
N LEU A 360 11.39 -10.72 -10.79
CA LEU A 360 10.56 -11.51 -11.70
C LEU A 360 11.41 -12.33 -12.67
N THR A 361 10.89 -13.47 -13.12
CA THR A 361 11.49 -14.25 -14.21
C THR A 361 11.33 -13.51 -15.55
N GLN A 362 12.14 -13.88 -16.55
CA GLN A 362 12.05 -13.25 -17.87
C GLN A 362 10.66 -13.39 -18.50
N LYS A 363 10.02 -14.55 -18.32
CA LYS A 363 8.64 -14.81 -18.77
C LYS A 363 7.65 -13.86 -18.10
N GLN A 364 7.74 -13.70 -16.77
CA GLN A 364 6.88 -12.79 -16.00
C GLN A 364 7.10 -11.32 -16.41
N VAL A 365 8.35 -10.91 -16.68
CA VAL A 365 8.64 -9.56 -17.18
C VAL A 365 8.00 -9.33 -18.55
N THR A 366 8.13 -10.27 -19.49
CA THR A 366 7.50 -10.16 -20.81
C THR A 366 5.98 -10.06 -20.69
N SER A 367 5.35 -10.93 -19.90
CA SER A 367 3.89 -10.88 -19.67
C SER A 367 3.44 -9.59 -18.98
N LEU A 368 4.23 -9.04 -18.05
CA LEU A 368 3.96 -7.73 -17.46
C LEU A 368 4.03 -6.61 -18.49
N LEU A 369 5.03 -6.62 -19.38
CA LEU A 369 5.15 -5.63 -20.45
C LEU A 369 3.98 -5.72 -21.43
N GLU A 370 3.65 -6.92 -21.91
CA GLU A 370 2.49 -7.14 -22.78
C GLU A 370 1.19 -6.67 -22.13
N ALA A 371 1.04 -6.94 -20.84
CA ALA A 371 -0.12 -6.54 -20.07
C ALA A 371 -0.10 -5.07 -19.62
N THR A 372 0.87 -4.24 -20.00
CA THR A 372 0.94 -2.81 -19.61
C THR A 372 1.25 -1.86 -20.76
N CYS A 373 1.84 -2.35 -21.85
CA CYS A 373 2.10 -1.60 -23.07
C CYS A 373 0.79 -1.13 -23.71
N GLN A 374 0.67 0.19 -23.87
CA GLN A 374 -0.50 0.84 -24.47
C GLN A 374 -0.07 2.01 -25.33
N ARG A 375 -0.86 2.31 -26.38
CA ARG A 375 -0.63 3.48 -27.21
C ARG A 375 -0.97 4.75 -26.41
N PRO A 376 -0.32 5.90 -26.69
CA PRO A 376 -0.58 7.14 -25.96
C PRO A 376 -2.05 7.56 -25.93
N ILE A 377 -2.80 7.31 -27.02
CA ILE A 377 -4.22 7.69 -27.12
C ILE A 377 -5.11 6.85 -26.18
N ASP A 378 -4.85 5.54 -26.09
CA ASP A 378 -5.57 4.62 -25.21
C ASP A 378 -5.24 4.93 -23.74
N ARG A 379 -3.95 5.14 -23.46
CA ARG A 379 -3.49 5.56 -22.12
C ARG A 379 -4.14 6.87 -21.68
N GLN A 380 -4.23 7.85 -22.58
CA GLN A 380 -4.89 9.12 -22.29
C GLN A 380 -6.37 8.92 -21.96
N ALA A 381 -7.08 8.08 -22.72
CA ALA A 381 -8.50 7.81 -22.48
C ALA A 381 -8.72 7.19 -21.09
N GLU A 382 -7.93 6.20 -20.71
CA GLU A 382 -8.02 5.56 -19.38
C GLU A 382 -7.72 6.52 -18.22
N ILE A 383 -6.72 7.39 -18.38
CA ILE A 383 -6.42 8.42 -17.36
C ILE A 383 -7.61 9.37 -17.18
N VAL A 384 -8.23 9.82 -18.29
CA VAL A 384 -9.38 10.72 -18.24
C VAL A 384 -10.60 10.04 -17.61
N GLU A 385 -10.86 8.78 -17.96
CA GLU A 385 -11.94 7.99 -17.37
C GLU A 385 -11.77 7.81 -15.85
N PHE A 386 -10.55 7.52 -15.40
CA PHE A 386 -10.25 7.41 -13.97
C PHE A 386 -10.52 8.71 -13.20
N VAL A 387 -10.11 9.85 -13.75
CA VAL A 387 -10.37 11.16 -13.12
C VAL A 387 -11.87 11.44 -13.04
N ASN A 388 -12.62 11.09 -14.09
CA ASN A 388 -14.07 11.30 -14.14
C ASN A 388 -14.86 10.38 -13.19
N SER A 389 -14.47 9.12 -13.04
CA SER A 389 -15.16 8.10 -12.24
C SER A 389 -14.91 8.20 -10.73
N ASN A 390 -13.82 8.85 -10.30
CA ASN A 390 -13.47 8.98 -8.89
C ASN A 390 -14.07 10.19 -8.15
N THR A 391 -15.16 10.76 -8.66
CA THR A 391 -15.89 11.88 -8.03
C THR A 391 -14.97 13.00 -7.54
N MET A 392 -13.93 13.33 -8.31
CA MET A 392 -13.21 14.60 -8.22
C MET A 392 -14.01 15.72 -8.93
N LYS A 393 -15.34 15.71 -8.81
CA LYS A 393 -16.23 16.65 -9.50
C LYS A 393 -16.33 17.96 -8.71
N LYS A 394 -15.51 18.92 -9.11
CA LYS A 394 -15.95 20.17 -9.77
C LYS A 394 -14.89 20.50 -10.84
N THR A 395 -15.23 20.26 -12.11
CA THR A 395 -14.53 20.76 -13.31
C THR A 395 -13.01 20.50 -13.40
N LEU A 396 -12.59 19.24 -13.61
CA LEU A 396 -11.20 18.93 -13.97
C LEU A 396 -11.10 18.64 -15.48
N THR A 397 -10.56 19.60 -16.25
CA THR A 397 -10.20 19.38 -17.66
C THR A 397 -8.71 19.11 -17.81
N PRO A 398 -8.27 18.18 -18.69
CA PRO A 398 -6.85 17.97 -19.00
C PRO A 398 -6.18 19.27 -19.43
N ARG A 399 -4.96 19.53 -18.96
CA ARG A 399 -4.23 20.75 -19.30
C ARG A 399 -3.61 20.65 -20.69
N SER A 400 -4.02 21.55 -21.58
CA SER A 400 -3.31 21.82 -22.83
C SER A 400 -2.13 22.77 -22.56
N LEU A 401 -0.95 22.38 -23.01
CA LEU A 401 0.21 23.27 -23.11
C LEU A 401 0.24 23.78 -24.55
N VAL A 402 0.15 25.11 -24.70
CA VAL A 402 0.42 25.84 -25.94
C VAL A 402 1.88 26.26 -25.91
#